data_AF-A0A354BIQ8-F1
#
_entry.id   AF-A0A354BIQ8-F1
#
_cell.length_a   1.000
_cell.length_b   1.000
_cell.length_c   1.000
_cell.angle_alpha   90.00
_cell.angle_beta   90.00
_cell.angle_gamma   90.00
#
_symmetry.space_group_name_H-M   'P 1'
#
loop_
_entity.id
_entity.type
_entity.pdbx_description
1 polymer ?
#
loop_
_entity_poly.entity_id
_entity_poly.type
_entity_poly.pdbx_seq_one_letter_code
_entity_poly.pdbx_strand_id
1 'polypeptide(L)'
;MIGLIAKPEDHEVAREFFELFKTPWEFYRPEERYDVLVCVSEELPAGSVPEAKLIIVYAGQELRYDCEAKIEIGIHLKGGTLFYHGERFPIYDSLLTFLDEQKDILEEEQSRQSAAVRRRAIGENVVRIGYDLFREIRLLLSLGQPLEYAGIPTVEVHIGLLRDLIVESDIPLVEIPPIPQGYAFIACLTHDVDHPSIRHHRWDHTAWGFLYRALIGSALDVLRGRKSIRHLMSNWAAAARLPFVYLGLARDFWLDFDRYLSIEQHVGSTFFVLPFKGDPGRTESGSAPHLRASGYGVTDIDDRIQAVMRDGGEIGLHGIDAWVDNTSAEGEKTQIEKVTGAPIDGVRMHWLYFNSESPVLLEKAGFAY
;
A
#
# COMPACT_ATOMS: atom_id res chain seq x y z
N MET A 1 -8.55 0.19 -26.92
CA MET A 1 -7.52 -0.54 -26.15
C MET A 1 -6.24 0.27 -26.12
N ILE A 2 -5.44 0.17 -25.04
CA ILE A 2 -4.15 0.87 -24.91
C ILE A 2 -3.02 0.00 -25.47
N GLY A 3 -2.23 0.55 -26.39
CA GLY A 3 -0.97 -0.03 -26.84
C GLY A 3 0.20 0.62 -26.13
N LEU A 4 1.10 -0.18 -25.55
CA LEU A 4 2.28 0.31 -24.84
C LEU A 4 3.56 0.07 -25.63
N ILE A 5 4.30 1.14 -25.90
CA ILE A 5 5.68 1.09 -26.40
C ILE A 5 6.60 1.43 -25.24
N ALA A 6 7.31 0.43 -24.73
CA ALA A 6 8.26 0.56 -23.64
C ALA A 6 9.53 -0.21 -23.97
N LYS A 7 10.63 0.12 -23.29
CA LYS A 7 11.87 -0.65 -23.41
C LYS A 7 11.71 -2.02 -22.72
N PRO A 8 12.41 -3.08 -23.19
CA PRO A 8 12.32 -4.41 -22.58
C PRO A 8 12.58 -4.43 -21.07
N GLU A 9 13.50 -3.60 -20.58
CA GLU A 9 13.80 -3.46 -19.16
C GLU A 9 12.63 -2.91 -18.31
N ASP A 10 11.69 -2.20 -18.92
CA ASP A 10 10.53 -1.60 -18.26
C ASP A 10 9.28 -2.48 -18.32
N HIS A 11 9.35 -3.67 -18.94
CA HIS A 11 8.19 -4.54 -19.07
C HIS A 11 7.60 -5.00 -17.73
N GLU A 12 8.44 -5.30 -16.73
CA GLU A 12 7.94 -5.73 -15.41
C GLU A 12 7.21 -4.60 -14.69
N VAL A 13 7.82 -3.42 -14.59
CA VAL A 13 7.19 -2.25 -13.94
C VAL A 13 5.95 -1.78 -14.70
N ALA A 14 5.93 -1.91 -16.03
CA ALA A 14 4.74 -1.64 -16.82
C ALA A 14 3.58 -2.56 -16.43
N ARG A 15 3.83 -3.87 -16.26
CA ARG A 15 2.79 -4.80 -15.81
C ARG A 15 2.23 -4.40 -14.44
N GLU A 16 3.10 -4.10 -13.49
CA GLU A 16 2.71 -3.63 -12.16
C GLU A 16 1.89 -2.32 -12.22
N PHE A 17 2.35 -1.34 -13.00
CA PHE A 17 1.62 -0.09 -13.18
C PHE A 17 0.21 -0.33 -13.72
N PHE A 18 0.08 -1.19 -14.73
CA PHE A 18 -1.23 -1.46 -15.33
C PHE A 18 -2.11 -2.36 -14.47
N GLU A 19 -1.53 -3.15 -13.56
CA GLU A 19 -2.28 -3.78 -12.47
C GLU A 19 -2.89 -2.73 -11.54
N LEU A 20 -2.27 -1.58 -11.34
CA LEU A 20 -2.89 -0.48 -10.57
C LEU A 20 -3.86 0.35 -11.42
N PHE A 21 -3.53 0.56 -12.71
CA PHE A 21 -4.35 1.33 -13.65
C PHE A 21 -5.66 0.63 -14.04
N LYS A 22 -5.72 -0.71 -13.91
CA LYS A 22 -6.91 -1.56 -14.07
C LYS A 22 -7.68 -1.34 -15.39
N THR A 23 -6.98 -1.03 -16.48
CA THR A 23 -7.56 -0.86 -17.83
C THR A 23 -6.92 -1.84 -18.82
N PRO A 24 -7.68 -2.42 -19.77
CA PRO A 24 -7.13 -3.31 -20.79
C PRO A 24 -6.01 -2.66 -21.63
N TRP A 25 -4.86 -3.32 -21.66
CA TRP A 25 -3.66 -2.88 -22.35
C TRP A 25 -2.90 -4.08 -22.93
N GLU A 26 -2.02 -3.83 -23.90
CA GLU A 26 -1.00 -4.78 -24.31
C GLU A 26 0.25 -4.06 -24.80
N PHE A 27 1.39 -4.76 -24.87
CA PHE A 27 2.55 -4.24 -25.58
C PHE A 27 2.23 -4.08 -27.06
N TYR A 28 2.63 -2.95 -27.62
CA TYR A 28 2.34 -2.54 -28.99
C TYR A 28 2.77 -3.60 -30.01
N ARG A 29 1.88 -3.82 -31.00
CA ARG A 29 2.10 -4.69 -32.16
C ARG A 29 1.83 -3.88 -33.43
N PRO A 30 2.75 -3.86 -34.41
CA PRO A 30 2.60 -3.04 -35.62
C PRO A 30 1.35 -3.32 -36.46
N GLU A 31 0.82 -4.54 -36.39
CA GLU A 31 -0.34 -4.97 -37.18
C GLU A 31 -1.69 -4.63 -36.52
N GLU A 32 -1.67 -4.18 -35.26
CA GLU A 32 -2.86 -3.90 -34.47
C GLU A 32 -3.18 -2.40 -34.46
N ARG A 33 -4.46 -2.07 -34.21
CA ARG A 33 -4.93 -0.68 -34.08
C ARG A 33 -5.28 -0.38 -32.63
N TYR A 34 -4.80 0.76 -32.15
CA TYR A 34 -5.00 1.21 -30.78
C TYR A 34 -5.76 2.52 -30.74
N ASP A 35 -6.64 2.69 -29.74
CA ASP A 35 -7.29 3.98 -29.51
C ASP A 35 -6.30 4.94 -28.84
N VAL A 36 -5.48 4.41 -27.93
CA VAL A 36 -4.46 5.14 -27.18
C VAL A 36 -3.13 4.42 -27.36
N LEU A 37 -2.09 5.17 -27.70
CA LEU A 37 -0.72 4.70 -27.70
C LEU A 37 0.06 5.42 -26.59
N VAL A 38 0.63 4.67 -25.66
CA VAL A 38 1.52 5.22 -24.62
C VAL A 38 2.94 4.82 -25.00
N CYS A 39 3.79 5.82 -25.19
CA CYS A 39 5.19 5.66 -25.55
C CYS A 39 6.05 6.13 -24.39
N VAL A 40 6.74 5.20 -23.73
CA VAL A 40 7.75 5.48 -22.70
C VAL A 40 9.08 4.99 -23.25
N SER A 41 9.62 5.76 -24.20
CA SER A 41 10.83 5.42 -24.93
C SER A 41 11.47 6.68 -25.50
N GLU A 42 12.79 6.63 -25.66
CA GLU A 42 13.59 7.70 -26.26
C GLU A 42 13.46 7.75 -27.79
N GLU A 43 12.85 6.73 -28.38
CA GLU A 43 12.59 6.65 -29.81
C GLU A 43 11.13 6.26 -30.06
N LEU A 44 10.42 7.10 -30.82
CA LEU A 44 9.17 6.70 -31.45
C LEU A 44 9.51 5.73 -32.61
N PRO A 45 8.67 4.74 -32.91
CA PRO A 45 8.91 3.81 -34.02
C PRO A 45 9.21 4.54 -35.33
N ALA A 46 10.28 4.15 -36.02
CA ALA A 46 10.64 4.73 -37.32
C ALA A 46 9.56 4.42 -38.36
N GLY A 47 8.85 5.46 -38.82
CA GLY A 47 7.71 5.35 -39.73
C GLY A 47 6.67 6.43 -39.40
N SER A 48 5.62 6.56 -40.22
CA SER A 48 4.47 7.40 -39.85
C SER A 48 3.99 7.00 -38.45
N VAL A 49 3.81 8.00 -37.59
CA VAL A 49 3.20 7.86 -36.26
C VAL A 49 2.01 6.89 -36.36
N PRO A 50 1.96 5.82 -35.55
CA PRO A 50 0.89 4.83 -35.65
C PRO A 50 -0.49 5.50 -35.55
N GLU A 51 -1.44 5.12 -36.41
CA GLU A 51 -2.80 5.68 -36.38
C GLU A 51 -3.48 5.32 -35.05
N ALA A 52 -3.44 6.25 -34.08
CA ALA A 52 -4.15 6.19 -32.82
C ALA A 52 -4.89 7.51 -32.59
N LYS A 53 -6.00 7.46 -31.83
CA LYS A 53 -6.81 8.66 -31.52
C LYS A 53 -6.12 9.57 -30.50
N LEU A 54 -5.23 9.01 -29.69
CA LEU A 54 -4.39 9.73 -28.74
C LEU A 54 -3.04 9.03 -28.63
N ILE A 55 -1.97 9.82 -28.63
CA ILE A 55 -0.61 9.34 -28.41
C ILE A 55 0.00 10.13 -27.26
N ILE A 56 0.49 9.43 -26.24
CA ILE A 56 1.09 10.02 -25.05
C ILE A 56 2.56 9.61 -25.01
N VAL A 57 3.46 10.59 -25.01
CA VAL A 57 4.91 10.37 -25.12
C VAL A 57 5.60 10.86 -23.85
N TYR A 58 6.01 9.92 -23.01
CA TYR A 58 6.80 10.13 -21.81
C TYR A 58 8.29 10.02 -22.12
N ALA A 59 9.05 11.06 -21.79
CA ALA A 59 10.50 11.04 -21.79
C ALA A 59 11.05 12.27 -21.06
N GLY A 60 12.05 12.06 -20.20
CA GLY A 60 12.76 13.12 -19.47
C GLY A 60 13.87 13.84 -20.25
N GLN A 61 13.99 13.55 -21.55
CA GLN A 61 15.01 14.11 -22.44
C GLN A 61 14.40 14.58 -23.76
N GLU A 62 15.15 15.40 -24.49
CA GLU A 62 14.75 15.87 -25.82
C GLU A 62 14.72 14.71 -26.82
N LEU A 63 13.63 14.61 -27.58
CA LEU A 63 13.42 13.58 -28.59
C LEU A 63 13.60 14.18 -29.98
N ARG A 64 13.94 13.33 -30.96
CA ARG A 64 13.94 13.74 -32.38
C ARG A 64 12.57 14.27 -32.82
N TYR A 65 11.49 13.70 -32.28
CA TYR A 65 10.13 14.18 -32.49
C TYR A 65 9.94 15.64 -32.07
N ASP A 66 10.56 16.08 -30.97
CA ASP A 66 10.42 17.45 -30.47
C ASP A 66 10.96 18.45 -31.50
N CYS A 67 12.09 18.14 -32.15
CA CYS A 67 12.63 18.91 -33.28
C CYS A 67 11.71 18.91 -34.51
N GLU A 68 11.21 17.74 -34.91
CA GLU A 68 10.34 17.58 -36.10
C GLU A 68 8.99 18.30 -35.91
N ALA A 69 8.43 18.23 -34.71
CA ALA A 69 7.19 18.89 -34.31
C ALA A 69 7.37 20.35 -33.87
N LYS A 70 8.61 20.88 -33.89
CA LYS A 70 8.97 22.24 -33.46
C LYS A 70 8.44 22.56 -32.05
N ILE A 71 8.64 21.63 -31.13
CA ILE A 71 8.36 21.82 -29.71
C ILE A 71 9.55 22.56 -29.10
N GLU A 72 9.29 23.73 -28.51
CA GLU A 72 10.34 24.51 -27.86
C GLU A 72 10.65 23.95 -26.47
N ILE A 73 11.88 23.49 -26.29
CA ILE A 73 12.35 22.93 -25.03
C ILE A 73 12.68 24.05 -24.04
N GLY A 74 12.28 23.85 -22.78
CA GLY A 74 12.58 24.71 -21.65
C GLY A 74 13.84 24.26 -20.91
N ILE A 75 13.74 24.12 -19.60
CA ILE A 75 14.83 23.67 -18.74
C ILE A 75 14.86 22.14 -18.55
N HIS A 76 16.07 21.61 -18.38
CA HIS A 76 16.33 20.26 -17.90
C HIS A 76 16.65 20.30 -16.41
N LEU A 77 15.97 19.48 -15.63
CA LEU A 77 16.10 19.35 -14.19
C LEU A 77 16.36 17.90 -13.80
N LYS A 78 17.04 17.72 -12.67
CA LYS A 78 17.17 16.44 -11.99
C LYS A 78 16.16 16.41 -10.84
N GLY A 79 14.99 15.89 -11.15
CA GLY A 79 13.80 15.89 -10.31
C GLY A 79 13.15 17.26 -10.26
N GLY A 80 12.00 17.32 -9.60
CA GLY A 80 11.26 18.56 -9.39
C GLY A 80 9.90 18.32 -8.77
N THR A 81 9.20 19.41 -8.44
CA THR A 81 7.80 19.35 -8.03
C THR A 81 6.95 19.84 -9.18
N LEU A 82 5.93 19.07 -9.54
CA LEU A 82 4.93 19.45 -10.53
C LEU A 82 3.59 19.76 -9.85
N PHE A 83 2.80 20.61 -10.49
CA PHE A 83 1.39 20.83 -10.18
C PHE A 83 0.51 20.15 -11.22
N TYR A 84 -0.47 19.39 -10.74
CA TYR A 84 -1.53 18.76 -11.51
C TYR A 84 -2.88 19.06 -10.85
N HIS A 85 -3.80 19.71 -11.58
CA HIS A 85 -5.07 20.22 -11.01
C HIS A 85 -4.93 21.03 -9.71
N GLY A 86 -3.82 21.75 -9.54
CA GLY A 86 -3.52 22.53 -8.33
C GLY A 86 -2.97 21.71 -7.16
N GLU A 87 -2.87 20.39 -7.30
CA GLU A 87 -2.18 19.53 -6.34
C GLU A 87 -0.72 19.34 -6.73
N ARG A 88 0.15 19.32 -5.73
CA ARG A 88 1.60 19.16 -5.93
C ARG A 88 1.98 17.68 -5.86
N PHE A 89 2.91 17.25 -6.71
CA PHE A 89 3.53 15.93 -6.62
C PHE A 89 4.98 15.94 -7.11
N PRO A 90 5.85 15.07 -6.57
CA PRO A 90 7.26 15.02 -6.93
C PRO A 90 7.52 14.20 -8.20
N ILE A 91 8.60 14.56 -8.91
CA ILE A 91 9.29 13.77 -9.93
C ILE A 91 10.73 13.58 -9.44
N TYR A 92 11.24 12.35 -9.49
CA TYR A 92 12.49 11.96 -8.84
C TYR A 92 13.69 11.86 -9.78
N ASP A 93 13.48 11.46 -11.04
CA ASP A 93 14.56 11.29 -12.01
C ASP A 93 14.71 12.52 -12.94
N SER A 94 14.63 12.36 -14.26
CA SER A 94 14.87 13.47 -15.19
C SER A 94 13.56 14.18 -15.51
N LEU A 95 13.53 15.50 -15.37
CA LEU A 95 12.40 16.35 -15.70
C LEU A 95 12.80 17.37 -16.77
N LEU A 96 12.12 17.30 -17.90
CA LEU A 96 12.18 18.23 -19.00
C LEU A 96 10.93 19.11 -18.98
N THR A 97 11.12 20.39 -19.23
CA THR A 97 10.01 21.34 -19.39
C THR A 97 10.02 21.91 -20.79
N PHE A 98 8.95 22.62 -21.13
CA PHE A 98 8.69 23.16 -22.45
C PHE A 98 8.30 24.62 -22.34
N LEU A 99 8.70 25.40 -23.35
CA LEU A 99 8.27 26.78 -23.54
C LEU A 99 6.91 26.77 -24.24
N ASP A 100 5.91 26.27 -23.53
CA ASP A 100 4.52 26.30 -23.98
C ASP A 100 3.75 27.35 -23.19
N GLU A 101 3.07 28.25 -23.90
CA GLU A 101 2.21 29.28 -23.29
C GLU A 101 0.93 28.67 -22.71
N GLN A 102 0.53 27.49 -23.20
CA GLN A 102 -0.63 26.73 -22.72
C GLN A 102 -0.20 25.77 -21.60
N LYS A 103 -0.17 26.27 -20.36
CA LYS A 103 0.24 25.52 -19.15
C LYS A 103 -0.89 24.67 -18.58
N ASP A 104 -1.58 23.93 -19.45
CA ASP A 104 -2.91 23.41 -19.12
C ASP A 104 -2.87 22.02 -18.47
N ILE A 105 -1.72 21.33 -18.51
CA ILE A 105 -1.62 19.92 -18.05
C ILE A 105 -0.73 19.80 -16.80
N LEU A 106 0.55 20.19 -16.90
CA LEU A 106 1.51 20.07 -15.81
C LEU A 106 2.38 21.33 -15.75
N GLU A 107 2.57 21.86 -14.55
CA GLU A 107 3.39 23.05 -14.32
C GLU A 107 4.50 22.75 -13.30
N GLU A 108 5.73 23.10 -13.62
CA GLU A 108 6.86 22.96 -12.69
C GLU A 108 6.87 24.11 -11.67
N GLU A 109 7.09 23.77 -10.40
CA GLU A 109 6.89 24.68 -9.26
C GLU A 109 7.76 25.94 -9.31
N GLN A 110 9.05 25.83 -9.62
CA GLN A 110 10.00 26.94 -9.50
C GLN A 110 10.04 27.84 -10.73
N SER A 111 10.20 27.23 -11.90
CA SER A 111 10.30 27.90 -13.20
C SER A 111 8.94 28.32 -13.76
N ARG A 112 7.86 27.69 -13.28
CA ARG A 112 6.49 27.85 -13.80
C ARG A 112 6.40 27.45 -15.28
N GLN A 113 7.37 26.69 -15.80
CA GLN A 113 7.32 26.17 -17.17
C GLN A 113 6.42 24.94 -17.25
N SER A 114 5.90 24.65 -18.44
CA SER A 114 5.04 23.48 -18.62
C SER A 114 5.89 22.22 -18.65
N ALA A 115 5.50 21.17 -17.92
CA ALA A 115 6.13 19.85 -18.01
C ALA A 115 5.41 18.92 -19.01
N ALA A 116 4.41 19.44 -19.73
CA ALA A 116 3.74 18.74 -20.81
C ALA A 116 3.28 19.68 -21.93
N VAL A 117 3.25 19.17 -23.17
CA VAL A 117 2.78 19.91 -24.35
C VAL A 117 1.73 19.09 -25.07
N ARG A 118 0.63 19.73 -25.44
CA ARG A 118 -0.44 19.11 -26.25
C ARG A 118 -0.39 19.66 -27.66
N ARG A 119 -0.42 18.76 -28.65
CA ARG A 119 -0.55 19.09 -30.06
C ARG A 119 -1.80 18.43 -30.63
N ARG A 120 -2.72 19.26 -31.11
CA ARG A 120 -3.96 18.85 -31.77
C ARG A 120 -3.98 19.41 -33.18
N ALA A 121 -3.84 18.54 -34.17
CA ALA A 121 -4.06 18.83 -35.59
C ALA A 121 -4.95 17.75 -36.21
N ILE A 122 -5.36 17.93 -37.47
CA ILE A 122 -6.21 16.96 -38.16
C ILE A 122 -5.46 15.63 -38.28
N GLY A 123 -5.90 14.60 -37.54
CA GLY A 123 -5.26 13.29 -37.49
C GLY A 123 -4.08 13.17 -36.52
N GLU A 124 -3.81 14.20 -35.71
CA GLU A 124 -2.70 14.23 -34.76
C GLU A 124 -3.21 14.73 -33.40
N ASN A 125 -3.23 13.85 -32.40
CA ASN A 125 -3.53 14.20 -31.02
C ASN A 125 -2.44 13.61 -30.14
N VAL A 126 -1.39 14.40 -29.93
CA VAL A 126 -0.17 13.98 -29.23
C VAL A 126 0.00 14.80 -27.97
N VAL A 127 0.29 14.13 -26.87
CA VAL A 127 0.65 14.74 -25.59
C VAL A 127 2.07 14.32 -25.23
N ARG A 128 3.00 15.28 -25.20
CA ARG A 128 4.41 15.07 -24.83
C ARG A 128 4.57 15.42 -23.34
N ILE A 129 5.07 14.50 -22.53
CA ILE A 129 5.25 14.68 -21.07
C ILE A 129 6.73 14.51 -20.72
N GLY A 130 7.29 15.52 -20.08
CA GLY A 130 8.73 15.69 -19.89
C GLY A 130 9.37 14.84 -18.80
N TYR A 131 8.86 13.66 -18.49
CA TYR A 131 9.53 12.71 -17.58
C TYR A 131 9.26 11.28 -18.02
N ASP A 132 10.04 10.33 -17.50
CA ASP A 132 9.90 8.91 -17.79
C ASP A 132 8.97 8.26 -16.75
N LEU A 133 7.74 7.92 -17.16
CA LEU A 133 6.74 7.34 -16.27
C LEU A 133 7.24 6.08 -15.56
N PHE A 134 7.89 5.16 -16.25
CA PHE A 134 8.25 3.87 -15.66
C PHE A 134 9.47 3.93 -14.76
N ARG A 135 10.36 4.91 -14.95
CA ARG A 135 11.38 5.20 -13.94
C ARG A 135 10.77 5.72 -12.64
N GLU A 136 9.80 6.62 -12.72
CA GLU A 136 9.09 7.14 -11.54
C GLU A 136 8.35 6.02 -10.81
N ILE A 137 7.55 5.22 -11.54
CA ILE A 137 6.80 4.10 -10.93
C ILE A 137 7.75 3.06 -10.32
N ARG A 138 8.87 2.74 -10.98
CA ARG A 138 9.85 1.78 -10.45
C ARG A 138 10.41 2.26 -9.11
N LEU A 139 10.79 3.54 -9.03
CA LEU A 139 11.30 4.13 -7.79
C LEU A 139 10.24 4.09 -6.69
N LEU A 140 9.02 4.54 -6.99
CA LEU A 140 7.91 4.60 -6.04
C LEU A 140 7.54 3.22 -5.49
N LEU A 141 7.48 2.18 -6.34
CA LEU A 141 7.09 0.84 -5.92
C LEU A 141 8.23 0.05 -5.27
N SER A 142 9.50 0.35 -5.59
CA SER A 142 10.65 -0.43 -5.09
C SER A 142 11.33 0.21 -3.87
N LEU A 143 11.48 1.53 -3.88
CA LEU A 143 12.19 2.28 -2.83
C LEU A 143 11.22 3.08 -1.96
N GLY A 144 10.06 3.42 -2.49
CA GLY A 144 9.13 4.35 -1.86
C GLY A 144 9.56 5.80 -2.05
N GLN A 145 8.79 6.69 -1.43
CA GLN A 145 9.03 8.13 -1.47
C GLN A 145 9.58 8.65 -0.13
N PRO A 146 10.39 9.73 -0.14
CA PRO A 146 10.85 10.38 1.08
C PRO A 146 9.72 10.84 2.00
N LEU A 147 10.01 10.93 3.31
CA LEU A 147 9.02 11.31 4.34
C LEU A 147 8.32 12.63 4.05
N GLU A 148 9.02 13.60 3.45
CA GLU A 148 8.46 14.90 3.06
C GLU A 148 7.30 14.80 2.05
N TYR A 149 7.26 13.73 1.26
CA TYR A 149 6.20 13.45 0.31
C TYR A 149 5.24 12.37 0.77
N ALA A 150 5.45 11.71 1.92
CA ALA A 150 4.67 10.54 2.37
C ALA A 150 3.14 10.73 2.39
N GLY A 151 2.65 11.98 2.50
CA GLY A 151 1.21 12.29 2.43
C GLY A 151 0.65 12.50 1.02
N ILE A 152 1.46 12.33 -0.04
CA ILE A 152 1.08 12.53 -1.44
C ILE A 152 0.96 11.16 -2.12
N PRO A 153 -0.19 10.80 -2.68
CA PRO A 153 -0.38 9.53 -3.37
C PRO A 153 0.19 9.62 -4.79
N THR A 154 1.52 9.68 -4.92
CA THR A 154 2.22 10.02 -6.18
C THR A 154 1.88 9.05 -7.33
N VAL A 155 1.76 7.75 -7.04
CA VAL A 155 1.37 6.74 -8.05
C VAL A 155 -0.05 7.00 -8.55
N GLU A 156 -0.98 7.30 -7.65
CA GLU A 156 -2.36 7.64 -7.99
C GLU A 156 -2.45 8.93 -8.79
N VAL A 157 -1.57 9.91 -8.55
CA VAL A 157 -1.48 11.13 -9.36
C VAL A 157 -1.05 10.82 -10.80
N HIS A 158 -0.05 9.94 -11.00
CA HIS A 158 0.32 9.49 -12.35
C HIS A 158 -0.81 8.74 -13.06
N ILE A 159 -1.52 7.88 -12.33
CA ILE A 159 -2.71 7.18 -12.84
C ILE A 159 -3.79 8.19 -13.23
N GLY A 160 -4.10 9.16 -12.35
CA GLY A 160 -5.08 10.21 -12.60
C GLY A 160 -4.76 11.02 -13.85
N LEU A 161 -3.51 11.47 -13.98
CA LEU A 161 -3.03 12.16 -15.18
C LEU A 161 -3.27 11.34 -16.45
N LEU A 162 -2.85 10.08 -16.48
CA LEU A 162 -3.04 9.24 -17.67
C LEU A 162 -4.53 9.03 -18.00
N ARG A 163 -5.38 8.84 -16.98
CA ARG A 163 -6.83 8.70 -17.16
C ARG A 163 -7.44 9.96 -17.76
N ASP A 164 -7.14 11.11 -17.19
CA ASP A 164 -7.73 12.38 -17.62
C ASP A 164 -7.30 12.73 -19.04
N LEU A 165 -6.04 12.48 -19.42
CA LEU A 165 -5.58 12.65 -20.81
C LEU A 165 -6.38 11.81 -21.82
N ILE A 166 -6.73 10.57 -21.44
CA ILE A 166 -7.52 9.65 -22.28
C ILE A 166 -8.97 10.13 -22.38
N VAL A 167 -9.60 10.44 -21.24
CA VAL A 167 -11.01 10.86 -21.17
C VAL A 167 -11.23 12.22 -21.85
N GLU A 168 -10.33 13.18 -21.65
CA GLU A 168 -10.35 14.50 -22.33
C GLU A 168 -10.14 14.44 -23.84
N SER A 169 -9.75 13.27 -24.36
CA SER A 169 -9.63 12.97 -25.79
C SER A 169 -10.85 12.21 -26.32
N ASP A 170 -11.96 12.19 -25.57
CA ASP A 170 -13.21 11.50 -25.91
C ASP A 170 -13.05 9.97 -26.12
N ILE A 171 -12.05 9.37 -25.46
CA ILE A 171 -11.81 7.93 -25.50
C ILE A 171 -12.36 7.30 -24.22
N PRO A 172 -13.29 6.32 -24.31
CA PRO A 172 -13.82 5.66 -23.12
C PRO A 172 -12.76 4.74 -22.49
N LEU A 173 -12.69 4.75 -21.16
CA LEU A 173 -11.90 3.81 -20.37
C LEU A 173 -12.79 2.68 -19.86
N VAL A 174 -12.37 1.44 -20.10
CA VAL A 174 -12.96 0.26 -19.45
C VAL A 174 -12.15 0.01 -18.18
N GLU A 175 -12.77 0.21 -17.03
CA GLU A 175 -12.15 -0.09 -15.75
C GLU A 175 -12.59 -1.47 -15.27
N ILE A 176 -11.63 -2.30 -14.88
CA ILE A 176 -11.89 -3.53 -14.13
C ILE A 176 -11.87 -3.13 -12.67
N PRO A 177 -13.02 -2.93 -12.03
CA PRO A 177 -12.99 -2.38 -10.70
C PRO A 177 -12.45 -3.47 -9.75
N PRO A 178 -11.58 -3.13 -8.78
CA PRO A 178 -11.02 -4.09 -7.81
C PRO A 178 -12.05 -4.50 -6.75
N ILE A 179 -13.33 -4.50 -7.13
CA ILE A 179 -14.48 -4.72 -6.28
C ILE A 179 -15.36 -5.75 -6.97
N PRO A 180 -16.04 -6.62 -6.19
CA PRO A 180 -16.97 -7.57 -6.78
C PRO A 180 -18.05 -6.86 -7.60
N GLN A 181 -18.53 -7.51 -8.66
CA GLN A 181 -19.58 -6.97 -9.52
C GLN A 181 -20.80 -6.53 -8.70
N GLY A 182 -21.27 -5.31 -8.92
CA GLY A 182 -22.45 -4.75 -8.25
C GLY A 182 -22.17 -4.08 -6.91
N TYR A 183 -20.91 -3.99 -6.48
CA TYR A 183 -20.50 -3.27 -5.28
C TYR A 183 -19.73 -1.99 -5.65
N ALA A 184 -19.73 -1.00 -4.76
CA ALA A 184 -19.06 0.29 -4.97
C ALA A 184 -17.67 0.36 -4.32
N PHE A 185 -17.38 -0.50 -3.35
CA PHE A 185 -16.09 -0.63 -2.67
C PHE A 185 -15.98 -2.02 -2.01
N ILE A 186 -14.76 -2.39 -1.62
CA ILE A 186 -14.46 -3.55 -0.77
C ILE A 186 -13.90 -3.05 0.57
N ALA A 187 -14.20 -3.76 1.66
CA ALA A 187 -13.63 -3.52 2.97
C ALA A 187 -13.19 -4.85 3.58
N CYS A 188 -11.93 -4.92 4.02
CA CYS A 188 -11.39 -6.09 4.72
C CYS A 188 -11.24 -5.75 6.21
N LEU A 189 -11.89 -6.53 7.07
CA LEU A 189 -11.71 -6.42 8.51
C LEU A 189 -10.55 -7.32 8.94
N THR A 190 -9.57 -6.73 9.63
CA THR A 190 -8.39 -7.45 10.13
C THR A 190 -8.16 -7.16 11.61
N HIS A 191 -7.58 -8.13 12.31
CA HIS A 191 -7.25 -8.05 13.73
C HIS A 191 -5.79 -8.44 13.95
N ASP A 192 -4.99 -7.50 14.45
CA ASP A 192 -3.64 -7.83 14.93
C ASP A 192 -3.75 -8.30 16.38
N VAL A 193 -3.48 -9.58 16.60
CA VAL A 193 -3.60 -10.19 17.93
C VAL A 193 -2.30 -9.95 18.69
N ASP A 194 -2.15 -8.79 19.32
CA ASP A 194 -0.92 -8.48 20.09
C ASP A 194 -1.01 -8.92 21.56
N HIS A 195 -2.15 -8.64 22.20
CA HIS A 195 -2.37 -8.85 23.63
C HIS A 195 -3.76 -9.49 23.89
N PRO A 196 -3.95 -10.76 23.53
CA PRO A 196 -5.27 -11.42 23.56
C PRO A 196 -5.82 -11.65 24.97
N SER A 197 -4.97 -11.63 26.01
CA SER A 197 -5.39 -11.89 27.38
C SER A 197 -4.48 -11.16 28.36
N ILE A 198 -5.09 -10.54 29.38
CA ILE A 198 -4.30 -9.85 30.40
C ILE A 198 -3.59 -10.83 31.29
N ARG A 199 -4.03 -12.10 31.39
CA ARG A 199 -3.36 -13.14 32.21
C ARG A 199 -1.93 -13.43 31.79
N HIS A 200 -1.56 -13.12 30.55
CA HIS A 200 -0.19 -13.23 30.06
C HIS A 200 0.72 -12.09 30.54
N HIS A 201 0.13 -11.05 31.14
CA HIS A 201 0.79 -9.87 31.66
C HIS A 201 0.62 -9.84 33.19
N ARG A 202 1.66 -9.51 33.98
CA ARG A 202 1.53 -9.44 35.46
C ARG A 202 2.20 -8.21 36.03
N TRP A 203 3.52 -8.17 35.91
CA TRP A 203 4.38 -7.12 36.46
C TRP A 203 5.18 -6.43 35.35
N ASP A 204 4.59 -6.33 34.17
CA ASP A 204 5.21 -5.74 32.99
C ASP A 204 4.62 -4.38 32.63
N HIS A 205 5.23 -3.74 31.63
CA HIS A 205 4.80 -2.44 31.15
C HIS A 205 3.34 -2.44 30.66
N THR A 206 2.86 -3.55 30.09
CA THR A 206 1.49 -3.66 29.57
C THR A 206 0.46 -3.65 30.70
N ALA A 207 0.66 -4.45 31.76
CA ALA A 207 -0.20 -4.47 32.93
C ALA A 207 -0.19 -3.14 33.69
N TRP A 208 1.00 -2.54 33.89
CA TRP A 208 1.12 -1.24 34.55
C TRP A 208 0.51 -0.10 33.73
N GLY A 209 0.74 -0.11 32.41
CA GLY A 209 0.14 0.84 31.48
C GLY A 209 -1.38 0.74 31.47
N PHE A 210 -1.94 -0.47 31.53
CA PHE A 210 -3.37 -0.68 31.70
C PHE A 210 -3.88 -0.06 33.00
N LEU A 211 -3.28 -0.37 34.15
CA LEU A 211 -3.69 0.17 35.44
C LEU A 211 -3.63 1.69 35.48
N TYR A 212 -2.56 2.28 34.94
CA TYR A 212 -2.41 3.72 34.84
C TYR A 212 -3.52 4.36 33.98
N ARG A 213 -3.79 3.82 32.78
CA ARG A 213 -4.86 4.33 31.90
C ARG A 213 -6.25 4.12 32.48
N ALA A 214 -6.49 2.98 33.12
CA ALA A 214 -7.77 2.66 33.74
C ALA A 214 -8.07 3.56 34.93
N LEU A 215 -7.09 3.77 35.83
CA LEU A 215 -7.28 4.53 37.06
C LEU A 215 -7.15 6.04 36.84
N ILE A 216 -5.98 6.48 36.36
CA ILE A 216 -5.61 7.90 36.27
C ILE A 216 -6.07 8.48 34.92
N GLY A 217 -5.75 7.81 33.81
CA GLY A 217 -6.07 8.30 32.47
C GLY A 217 -7.57 8.53 32.26
N SER A 218 -8.38 7.58 32.72
CA SER A 218 -9.84 7.68 32.61
C SER A 218 -10.42 8.81 33.46
N ALA A 219 -9.85 9.08 34.64
CA ALA A 219 -10.29 10.20 35.49
C ALA A 219 -9.96 11.54 34.83
N LEU A 220 -8.75 11.68 34.29
CA LEU A 220 -8.35 12.87 33.53
C LEU A 220 -9.21 13.09 32.29
N ASP A 221 -9.59 12.02 31.58
CA ASP A 221 -10.46 12.10 30.40
C ASP A 221 -11.87 12.58 30.74
N VAL A 222 -12.44 12.14 31.87
CA VAL A 222 -13.74 12.65 32.36
C VAL A 222 -13.62 14.11 32.76
N LEU A 223 -12.58 14.50 33.50
CA LEU A 223 -12.34 15.89 33.90
C LEU A 223 -12.17 16.82 32.70
N ARG A 224 -11.63 16.31 31.59
CA ARG A 224 -11.48 17.02 30.31
C ARG A 224 -12.73 16.96 29.42
N GLY A 225 -13.83 16.35 29.89
CA GLY A 225 -15.07 16.21 29.12
C GLY A 225 -14.99 15.26 27.92
N ARG A 226 -13.94 14.44 27.82
CA ARG A 226 -13.71 13.52 26.68
C ARG A 226 -14.43 12.20 26.81
N LYS A 227 -14.80 11.79 28.04
CA LYS A 227 -15.44 10.51 28.34
C LYS A 227 -16.53 10.66 29.40
N SER A 228 -17.47 9.72 29.40
CA SER A 228 -18.55 9.67 30.40
C SER A 228 -18.09 9.07 31.73
N ILE A 229 -18.76 9.43 32.82
CA ILE A 229 -18.56 8.83 34.15
C ILE A 229 -18.79 7.30 34.11
N ARG A 230 -19.72 6.83 33.27
CA ARG A 230 -19.96 5.39 33.08
C ARG A 230 -18.71 4.67 32.57
N HIS A 231 -17.95 5.28 31.66
CA HIS A 231 -16.70 4.70 31.16
C HIS A 231 -15.61 4.65 32.25
N LEU A 232 -15.50 5.70 33.07
CA LEU A 232 -14.62 5.71 34.24
C LEU A 232 -14.93 4.54 35.18
N MET A 233 -16.19 4.38 35.56
CA MET A 233 -16.62 3.31 36.45
C MET A 233 -16.34 1.92 35.86
N SER A 234 -16.52 1.75 34.54
CA SER A 234 -16.19 0.49 33.85
C SER A 234 -14.70 0.16 33.95
N ASN A 235 -13.83 1.14 33.70
CA ASN A 235 -12.39 0.94 33.75
C ASN A 235 -11.88 0.70 35.18
N TRP A 236 -12.44 1.40 36.16
CA TRP A 236 -12.13 1.16 37.56
C TRP A 236 -12.61 -0.22 38.03
N ALA A 237 -13.80 -0.65 37.59
CA ALA A 237 -14.28 -2.00 37.85
C ALA A 237 -13.36 -3.07 37.22
N ALA A 238 -12.85 -2.84 36.01
CA ALA A 238 -11.88 -3.73 35.37
C ALA A 238 -10.56 -3.80 36.16
N ALA A 239 -10.02 -2.65 36.58
CA ALA A 239 -8.82 -2.59 37.43
C ALA A 239 -9.01 -3.31 38.77
N ALA A 240 -10.16 -3.12 39.42
CA ALA A 240 -10.50 -3.81 40.67
C ALA A 240 -10.70 -5.33 40.48
N ARG A 241 -11.15 -5.76 39.30
CA ARG A 241 -11.33 -7.19 38.96
C ARG A 241 -10.02 -7.88 38.60
N LEU A 242 -8.97 -7.14 38.25
CA LEU A 242 -7.71 -7.69 37.75
C LEU A 242 -7.11 -8.81 38.65
N PRO A 243 -7.05 -8.67 40.00
CA PRO A 243 -6.55 -9.75 40.84
C PRO A 243 -7.38 -11.04 40.70
N PHE A 244 -8.70 -10.92 40.58
CA PHE A 244 -9.59 -12.07 40.40
C PHE A 244 -9.43 -12.71 39.01
N VAL A 245 -9.09 -11.93 37.98
CA VAL A 245 -8.75 -12.46 36.66
C VAL A 245 -7.48 -13.30 36.73
N TYR A 246 -6.44 -12.82 37.43
CA TYR A 246 -5.20 -13.58 37.63
C TYR A 246 -5.38 -14.83 38.49
N LEU A 247 -6.31 -14.81 39.44
CA LEU A 247 -6.68 -15.98 40.25
C LEU A 247 -7.62 -16.95 39.51
N GLY A 248 -8.05 -16.64 38.28
CA GLY A 248 -9.02 -17.45 37.54
C GLY A 248 -10.46 -17.36 38.05
N LEU A 249 -10.73 -16.48 39.01
CA LEU A 249 -12.04 -16.29 39.65
C LEU A 249 -12.96 -15.34 38.87
N ALA A 250 -12.41 -14.57 37.94
CA ALA A 250 -13.16 -13.71 37.04
C ALA A 250 -12.76 -13.97 35.57
N ARG A 251 -13.70 -13.71 34.66
CA ARG A 251 -13.45 -13.73 33.21
C ARG A 251 -12.38 -12.70 32.86
N ASP A 252 -11.44 -13.11 32.03
CA ASP A 252 -10.47 -12.19 31.43
C ASP A 252 -11.22 -11.23 30.49
N PHE A 253 -11.18 -9.95 30.82
CA PHE A 253 -11.88 -8.89 30.08
C PHE A 253 -11.10 -8.39 28.85
N TRP A 254 -9.92 -8.94 28.57
CA TRP A 254 -9.21 -8.76 27.30
C TRP A 254 -9.48 -9.92 26.33
N LEU A 255 -9.78 -11.11 26.85
CA LEU A 255 -10.05 -12.31 26.05
C LEU A 255 -11.48 -12.29 25.48
N ASP A 256 -11.69 -11.47 24.45
CA ASP A 256 -13.01 -11.12 23.91
C ASP A 256 -13.24 -11.55 22.45
N PHE A 257 -12.53 -12.58 21.96
CA PHE A 257 -12.73 -13.17 20.62
C PHE A 257 -14.21 -13.46 20.32
N ASP A 258 -14.94 -14.10 21.24
CA ASP A 258 -16.37 -14.40 21.08
C ASP A 258 -17.20 -13.13 20.80
N ARG A 259 -16.79 -12.00 21.38
CA ARG A 259 -17.47 -10.72 21.18
C ARG A 259 -17.16 -10.15 19.80
N TYR A 260 -15.91 -10.22 19.33
CA TYR A 260 -15.55 -9.78 17.98
C TYR A 260 -16.33 -10.58 16.94
N LEU A 261 -16.29 -11.91 17.04
CA LEU A 261 -17.08 -12.81 16.19
C LEU A 261 -18.58 -12.50 16.26
N SER A 262 -19.14 -12.24 17.45
CA SER A 262 -20.56 -11.87 17.57
C SER A 262 -20.94 -10.54 16.89
N ILE A 263 -20.01 -9.59 16.82
CA ILE A 263 -20.20 -8.30 16.15
C ILE A 263 -20.11 -8.49 14.63
N GLU A 264 -19.18 -9.32 14.19
CA GLU A 264 -18.89 -9.62 12.79
C GLU A 264 -19.90 -10.57 12.14
N GLN A 265 -20.61 -11.34 12.97
CA GLN A 265 -21.57 -12.35 12.55
C GLN A 265 -20.90 -13.41 11.66
N HIS A 266 -21.11 -13.33 10.35
CA HIS A 266 -20.60 -14.29 9.36
C HIS A 266 -19.91 -13.61 8.19
N VAL A 267 -19.54 -12.33 8.33
CA VAL A 267 -18.84 -11.58 7.26
C VAL A 267 -17.42 -12.13 7.04
N GLY A 268 -16.84 -12.76 8.06
CA GLY A 268 -15.45 -13.21 8.07
C GLY A 268 -14.49 -12.04 8.29
N SER A 269 -13.39 -12.32 8.99
CA SER A 269 -12.29 -11.37 9.20
C SER A 269 -10.98 -12.13 9.33
N THR A 270 -9.86 -11.44 9.11
CA THR A 270 -8.53 -12.05 9.16
C THR A 270 -7.85 -11.70 10.48
N PHE A 271 -7.46 -12.71 11.26
CA PHE A 271 -6.71 -12.55 12.49
C PHE A 271 -5.24 -12.85 12.25
N PHE A 272 -4.37 -11.86 12.40
CA PHE A 272 -2.92 -12.04 12.35
C PHE A 272 -2.42 -12.38 13.75
N VAL A 273 -1.80 -13.56 13.90
CA VAL A 273 -1.43 -14.14 15.20
C VAL A 273 0.08 -14.34 15.32
N LEU A 274 0.63 -14.02 16.50
CA LEU A 274 2.06 -14.17 16.77
C LEU A 274 2.46 -15.64 16.95
N PRO A 275 3.55 -16.10 16.32
CA PRO A 275 3.94 -17.52 16.36
C PRO A 275 4.57 -17.91 17.70
N PHE A 276 5.34 -17.02 18.31
CA PHE A 276 6.18 -17.33 19.48
C PHE A 276 5.97 -16.36 20.63
N LYS A 277 5.98 -16.93 21.84
CA LYS A 277 5.89 -16.20 23.11
C LYS A 277 7.24 -15.65 23.53
N GLY A 278 7.27 -14.39 23.94
CA GLY A 278 8.44 -13.77 24.57
C GLY A 278 9.60 -13.49 23.61
N ASP A 279 9.41 -13.74 22.31
CA ASP A 279 10.41 -13.46 21.29
C ASP A 279 10.20 -12.06 20.70
N PRO A 280 11.12 -11.10 20.93
CA PRO A 280 11.04 -9.79 20.30
C PRO A 280 11.51 -9.82 18.85
N GLY A 281 12.23 -10.86 18.42
CA GLY A 281 12.87 -10.93 17.12
C GLY A 281 14.05 -9.99 16.95
N ARG A 282 14.28 -9.60 15.70
CA ARG A 282 15.43 -8.82 15.24
C ARG A 282 15.03 -7.56 14.48
N THR A 283 16.01 -6.68 14.36
CA THR A 283 16.07 -5.52 13.46
C THR A 283 17.19 -5.77 12.45
N GLU A 284 17.30 -4.95 11.43
CA GLU A 284 18.44 -5.01 10.49
C GLU A 284 19.80 -4.86 11.20
N SER A 285 19.82 -4.16 12.33
CA SER A 285 21.03 -3.83 13.08
C SER A 285 21.32 -4.74 14.28
N GLY A 286 20.50 -5.75 14.55
CA GLY A 286 20.66 -6.64 15.70
C GLY A 286 19.34 -6.96 16.41
N SER A 287 19.37 -7.15 17.73
CA SER A 287 18.17 -7.53 18.50
C SER A 287 17.10 -6.44 18.51
N ALA A 288 15.84 -6.82 18.34
CA ALA A 288 14.73 -5.91 18.46
C ALA A 288 14.48 -5.48 19.92
N PRO A 289 13.78 -4.35 20.15
CA PRO A 289 13.40 -3.92 21.49
C PRO A 289 12.58 -4.99 22.20
N HIS A 290 12.90 -5.28 23.47
CA HIS A 290 12.18 -6.29 24.27
C HIS A 290 10.66 -6.00 24.38
N LEU A 291 10.25 -4.74 24.22
CA LEU A 291 8.84 -4.34 24.21
C LEU A 291 8.03 -4.91 23.03
N ARG A 292 8.72 -5.39 21.98
CA ARG A 292 8.11 -6.07 20.82
C ARG A 292 7.69 -7.50 21.14
N ALA A 293 8.29 -8.12 22.15
CA ALA A 293 7.91 -9.47 22.55
C ALA A 293 6.48 -9.49 23.12
N SER A 294 5.67 -10.44 22.66
CA SER A 294 4.35 -10.66 23.25
C SER A 294 4.37 -11.65 24.41
N GLY A 295 3.39 -11.52 25.31
CA GLY A 295 3.18 -12.41 26.45
C GLY A 295 2.60 -13.77 26.08
N TYR A 296 2.22 -13.98 24.81
CA TYR A 296 1.64 -15.21 24.30
C TYR A 296 2.30 -15.62 22.98
N GLY A 297 2.13 -16.89 22.59
CA GLY A 297 2.30 -17.36 21.22
C GLY A 297 1.06 -18.16 20.79
N VAL A 298 0.93 -18.46 19.50
CA VAL A 298 -0.27 -19.11 18.91
C VAL A 298 -0.77 -20.33 19.70
N THR A 299 0.12 -21.12 20.30
CA THR A 299 -0.25 -22.31 21.10
C THR A 299 -0.94 -21.98 22.42
N ASP A 300 -0.77 -20.78 22.96
CA ASP A 300 -1.43 -20.34 24.21
C ASP A 300 -2.92 -20.01 23.99
N ILE A 301 -3.35 -19.86 22.74
CA ILE A 301 -4.71 -19.45 22.36
C ILE A 301 -5.34 -20.37 21.30
N ASP A 302 -4.87 -21.61 21.19
CA ASP A 302 -5.32 -22.61 20.21
C ASP A 302 -6.84 -22.78 20.14
N ASP A 303 -7.51 -22.90 21.29
CA ASP A 303 -8.97 -22.99 21.40
C ASP A 303 -9.68 -21.80 20.76
N ARG A 304 -9.07 -20.61 20.79
CA ARG A 304 -9.61 -19.38 20.19
C ARG A 304 -9.36 -19.33 18.69
N ILE A 305 -8.18 -19.76 18.24
CA ILE A 305 -7.89 -19.94 16.80
C ILE A 305 -8.91 -20.87 16.16
N GLN A 306 -9.16 -22.02 16.80
CA GLN A 306 -10.16 -22.99 16.34
C GLN A 306 -11.59 -22.46 16.42
N ALA A 307 -11.90 -21.51 17.31
CA ALA A 307 -13.20 -20.85 17.33
C ALA A 307 -13.37 -19.88 16.15
N VAL A 308 -12.35 -19.05 15.88
CA VAL A 308 -12.34 -18.12 14.74
C VAL A 308 -12.50 -18.87 13.41
N MET A 309 -11.72 -19.94 13.19
CA MET A 309 -11.79 -20.72 11.96
C MET A 309 -13.16 -21.39 11.76
N ARG A 310 -13.79 -21.89 12.84
CA ARG A 310 -15.12 -22.49 12.76
C ARG A 310 -16.22 -21.49 12.39
N ASP A 311 -16.02 -20.21 12.69
CA ASP A 311 -16.95 -19.13 12.36
C ASP A 311 -16.67 -18.50 10.99
N GLY A 312 -15.73 -19.07 10.22
CA GLY A 312 -15.35 -18.60 8.89
C GLY A 312 -14.31 -17.48 8.88
N GLY A 313 -13.68 -17.21 10.03
CA GLY A 313 -12.55 -16.28 10.10
C GLY A 313 -11.26 -16.91 9.55
N GLU A 314 -10.42 -16.06 8.98
CA GLU A 314 -9.13 -16.42 8.45
C GLU A 314 -8.03 -16.19 9.50
N ILE A 315 -6.99 -17.03 9.47
CA ILE A 315 -5.81 -16.91 10.33
C ILE A 315 -4.59 -16.64 9.45
N GLY A 316 -3.93 -15.51 9.70
CA GLY A 316 -2.66 -15.13 9.08
C GLY A 316 -1.52 -15.11 10.09
N LEU A 317 -0.28 -15.10 9.58
CA LEU A 317 0.91 -14.95 10.42
C LEU A 317 1.09 -13.48 10.82
N HIS A 318 1.15 -13.19 12.12
CA HIS A 318 1.71 -11.92 12.59
C HIS A 318 3.22 -12.06 12.79
N GLY A 319 3.99 -11.83 11.73
CA GLY A 319 5.38 -12.29 11.66
C GLY A 319 6.33 -11.49 12.56
N ILE A 320 7.32 -12.18 13.15
CA ILE A 320 8.36 -11.61 14.00
C ILE A 320 9.62 -11.34 13.17
N ASP A 321 10.23 -12.38 12.63
CA ASP A 321 11.46 -12.37 11.82
C ASP A 321 11.21 -12.90 10.39
N ALA A 322 9.97 -13.25 10.02
CA ALA A 322 9.64 -13.72 8.66
C ALA A 322 10.05 -12.77 7.52
N TRP A 323 10.24 -11.48 7.82
CA TRP A 323 10.69 -10.45 6.88
C TRP A 323 12.21 -10.46 6.65
N VAL A 324 12.97 -11.15 7.51
CA VAL A 324 14.45 -11.13 7.54
C VAL A 324 15.04 -12.20 6.63
N ASP A 325 14.54 -13.43 6.74
CA ASP A 325 15.06 -14.57 6.01
C ASP A 325 14.02 -15.68 5.84
N ASN A 326 14.21 -16.51 4.81
CA ASN A 326 13.28 -17.57 4.44
C ASN A 326 13.14 -18.67 5.50
N THR A 327 14.19 -18.94 6.29
CA THR A 327 14.14 -19.99 7.33
C THR A 327 13.24 -19.55 8.48
N SER A 328 13.37 -18.28 8.88
CA SER A 328 12.50 -17.66 9.87
C SER A 328 11.04 -17.60 9.37
N ALA A 329 10.83 -17.21 8.11
CA ALA A 329 9.49 -17.18 7.50
C ALA A 329 8.81 -18.56 7.48
N GLU A 330 9.50 -19.60 7.00
CA GLU A 330 9.00 -20.97 6.98
C GLU A 330 8.74 -21.50 8.40
N GLY A 331 9.63 -21.22 9.35
CA GLY A 331 9.49 -21.67 10.74
C GLY A 331 8.30 -21.03 11.45
N GLU A 332 8.10 -19.72 11.28
CA GLU A 332 6.96 -18.99 11.82
C GLU A 332 5.65 -19.43 11.19
N LYS A 333 5.63 -19.59 9.86
CA LYS A 333 4.47 -20.10 9.11
C LYS A 333 4.08 -21.49 9.61
N THR A 334 5.04 -22.41 9.66
CA THR A 334 4.85 -23.79 10.14
C THR A 334 4.27 -23.83 11.55
N GLN A 335 4.69 -22.91 12.43
CA GLN A 335 4.19 -22.83 13.78
C GLN A 335 2.70 -22.46 13.84
N ILE A 336 2.25 -21.53 13.00
CA ILE A 336 0.82 -21.20 12.88
C ILE A 336 0.05 -22.35 12.26
N GLU A 337 0.54 -22.90 11.13
CA GLU A 337 -0.10 -24.00 10.39
C GLU A 337 -0.29 -25.26 11.24
N LYS A 338 0.65 -25.53 12.15
CA LYS A 338 0.54 -26.62 13.11
C LYS A 338 -0.64 -26.47 14.06
N VAL A 339 -0.99 -25.25 14.45
CA VAL A 339 -2.13 -24.98 15.35
C VAL A 339 -3.44 -24.86 14.58
N THR A 340 -3.43 -24.28 13.38
CA THR A 340 -4.62 -24.19 12.54
C THR A 340 -5.00 -25.54 11.93
N GLY A 341 -4.01 -26.41 11.67
CA GLY A 341 -4.19 -27.66 10.94
C GLY A 341 -4.40 -27.49 9.44
N ALA A 342 -4.13 -26.29 8.91
CA ALA A 342 -4.33 -25.91 7.51
C ALA A 342 -3.22 -24.94 7.07
N PRO A 343 -2.86 -24.91 5.78
CA PRO A 343 -1.93 -23.91 5.27
C PRO A 343 -2.49 -22.50 5.47
N ILE A 344 -1.60 -21.52 5.63
CA ILE A 344 -1.96 -20.11 5.71
C ILE A 344 -1.38 -19.34 4.53
N ASP A 345 -2.15 -18.38 4.03
CA ASP A 345 -1.78 -17.57 2.87
C ASP A 345 -1.35 -16.15 3.24
N GLY A 346 -1.88 -15.60 4.33
CA GLY A 346 -1.64 -14.21 4.74
C GLY A 346 -0.50 -14.01 5.73
N VAL A 347 0.25 -12.92 5.56
CA VAL A 347 1.25 -12.45 6.52
C VAL A 347 1.15 -10.95 6.78
N ARG A 348 1.30 -10.55 8.03
CA ARG A 348 1.43 -9.15 8.43
C ARG A 348 2.52 -8.99 9.47
N MET A 349 3.51 -8.16 9.21
CA MET A 349 4.66 -8.08 10.11
C MET A 349 4.35 -7.31 11.39
N HIS A 350 4.73 -7.88 12.54
CA HIS A 350 4.58 -7.25 13.84
C HIS A 350 5.46 -6.00 13.92
N TRP A 351 4.84 -4.88 14.29
CA TRP A 351 5.40 -3.52 14.22
C TRP A 351 5.76 -3.04 12.82
N LEU A 352 5.19 -3.68 11.78
CA LEU A 352 5.43 -3.35 10.37
C LEU A 352 6.92 -3.39 9.98
N TYR A 353 7.70 -4.24 10.65
CA TYR A 353 9.10 -4.45 10.29
C TYR A 353 9.19 -5.09 8.91
N PHE A 354 9.94 -4.45 8.03
CA PHE A 354 10.00 -4.77 6.62
C PHE A 354 11.25 -4.15 6.00
N ASN A 355 11.78 -4.77 4.94
CA ASN A 355 12.86 -4.22 4.12
C ASN A 355 12.58 -4.48 2.63
N SER A 356 13.51 -4.06 1.76
CA SER A 356 13.35 -4.21 0.30
C SER A 356 13.31 -5.65 -0.20
N GLU A 357 13.86 -6.61 0.56
CA GLU A 357 13.87 -8.04 0.18
C GLU A 357 12.67 -8.81 0.75
N SER A 358 11.98 -8.25 1.75
CA SER A 358 10.87 -8.91 2.44
C SER A 358 9.76 -9.42 1.50
N PRO A 359 9.29 -8.72 0.45
CA PRO A 359 8.26 -9.25 -0.44
C PRO A 359 8.69 -10.58 -1.09
N VAL A 360 9.91 -10.63 -1.63
CA VAL A 360 10.45 -11.81 -2.31
C VAL A 360 10.67 -12.96 -1.31
N LEU A 361 11.07 -12.66 -0.08
CA LEU A 361 11.25 -13.67 0.97
C LEU A 361 9.93 -14.28 1.40
N LEU A 362 8.89 -13.46 1.59
CA LEU A 362 7.56 -13.91 1.98
C LEU A 362 6.87 -14.70 0.86
N GLU A 363 7.01 -14.25 -0.39
CA GLU A 363 6.53 -15.01 -1.56
C GLU A 363 7.20 -16.39 -1.66
N LYS A 364 8.53 -16.46 -1.45
CA LYS A 364 9.26 -17.74 -1.44
C LYS A 364 8.83 -18.67 -0.31
N ALA A 365 8.46 -18.10 0.86
CA ALA A 365 7.86 -18.85 1.96
C ALA A 365 6.39 -19.28 1.68
N GLY A 366 5.85 -18.90 0.52
CA GLY A 366 4.54 -19.30 0.03
C GLY A 366 3.39 -18.49 0.62
N PHE A 367 3.63 -17.27 1.11
CA PHE A 367 2.54 -16.34 1.41
C PHE A 367 1.98 -15.76 0.10
N ALA A 368 0.66 -15.64 0.03
CA ALA A 368 -0.04 -15.07 -1.11
C ALA A 368 -0.25 -13.56 -0.96
N TYR A 369 -0.34 -13.05 0.28
CA TYR A 369 -0.61 -11.63 0.56
C TYR A 369 -0.09 -11.17 1.93
#